data_AF-A0A2V6CPE3-F1
#
_entry.id   AF-A0A2V6CPE3-F1
#
_cell.length_a   1.000
_cell.length_b   1.000
_cell.length_c   1.000
_cell.angle_alpha   90.00
_cell.angle_beta   90.00
_cell.angle_gamma   90.00
#
_symmetry.space_group_name_H-M   'P 1'
#
loop_
_entity.id
_entity.type
_entity.pdbx_description
1 polymer ?
#
loop_
_entity_poly.entity_id
_entity_poly.type
_entity_poly.pdbx_seq_one_letter_code
_entity_poly.pdbx_strand_id
1 'polypeptide(L)'
;MVAKKFGLKVGAPVFIPFMGAFIALKEAPRNAWVEACVGIGGPMLGSFGALICNVLGEAFGAPVFIALAWFGYFLNLFNLTPVGMLDGGRIVTALSRWLWLPGFALLVWFGWKFPNFVVWLIVLLSLPRIYSLFRKRTEEEQRYFEVTPAQRWTMSIVYFGLIAVLLFGMHVAQQDLQQHGVRAHGHGRDALVQ
;
A
#
# COMPACT_ATOMS: atom_id res chain seq x y z
N MET A 1 -10.61 -13.14 5.45
CA MET A 1 -11.39 -13.22 6.70
C MET A 1 -12.43 -12.11 6.84
N VAL A 2 -12.11 -10.86 6.45
CA VAL A 2 -13.05 -9.71 6.48
C VAL A 2 -14.17 -9.81 5.42
N ALA A 3 -13.87 -10.21 4.18
CA ALA A 3 -14.87 -10.34 3.11
C ALA A 3 -16.03 -11.31 3.45
N LYS A 4 -15.74 -12.39 4.20
CA LYS A 4 -16.76 -13.32 4.71
C LYS A 4 -17.67 -12.68 5.76
N LYS A 5 -17.16 -11.77 6.60
CA LYS A 5 -17.98 -11.02 7.57
C LYS A 5 -18.96 -10.05 6.91
N PHE A 6 -18.67 -9.62 5.68
CA PHE A 6 -19.56 -8.79 4.86
C PHE A 6 -20.41 -9.60 3.86
N GLY A 7 -20.47 -10.93 3.99
CA GLY A 7 -21.33 -11.79 3.17
C GLY A 7 -20.86 -12.00 1.72
N LEU A 8 -19.64 -11.57 1.37
CA LEU A 8 -19.11 -11.72 0.02
C LEU A 8 -18.65 -13.16 -0.23
N LYS A 9 -19.22 -13.83 -1.24
CA LYS A 9 -18.78 -15.14 -1.75
C LYS A 9 -17.44 -14.96 -2.49
N VAL A 10 -16.35 -15.23 -1.80
CA VAL A 10 -14.99 -15.20 -2.35
C VAL A 10 -14.64 -16.53 -3.05
N GLY A 11 -14.12 -16.44 -4.28
CA GLY A 11 -13.53 -17.58 -5.00
C GLY A 11 -12.16 -17.99 -4.45
N ALA A 12 -11.53 -19.00 -5.05
CA ALA A 12 -10.19 -19.42 -4.67
C ALA A 12 -9.15 -18.32 -4.99
N PRO A 13 -8.13 -18.12 -4.13
CA PRO A 13 -7.03 -17.20 -4.42
C PRO A 13 -6.18 -17.73 -5.58
N VAL A 14 -6.00 -16.92 -6.62
CA VAL A 14 -5.08 -17.14 -7.74
C VAL A 14 -3.91 -16.18 -7.57
N PHE A 15 -2.68 -16.69 -7.55
CA PHE A 15 -1.51 -15.81 -7.47
C PHE A 15 -1.17 -15.29 -8.86
N ILE A 16 -1.41 -13.99 -9.10
CA ILE A 16 -1.01 -13.34 -10.35
C ILE A 16 0.35 -12.67 -10.09
N PRO A 17 1.38 -12.97 -10.91
CA PRO A 17 2.69 -12.33 -10.78
C PRO A 17 2.54 -10.81 -10.68
N PHE A 18 3.26 -10.20 -9.73
CA PHE A 18 3.26 -8.74 -9.45
C PHE A 18 1.96 -8.14 -8.91
N MET A 19 0.83 -8.86 -8.95
CA MET A 19 -0.45 -8.42 -8.36
C MET A 19 -0.76 -9.10 -7.02
N GLY A 20 -0.04 -10.17 -6.67
CA GLY A 20 -0.25 -10.94 -5.45
C GLY A 20 -1.42 -11.92 -5.56
N ALA A 21 -2.02 -12.27 -4.41
CA ALA A 21 -3.17 -13.17 -4.37
C ALA A 21 -4.43 -12.45 -4.87
N PHE A 22 -4.79 -12.70 -6.12
CA PHE A 22 -6.06 -12.30 -6.71
C PHE A 22 -7.17 -13.22 -6.23
N ILE A 23 -8.09 -12.71 -5.43
CA ILE A 23 -9.32 -13.42 -5.11
C ILE A 23 -10.37 -12.95 -6.10
N ALA A 24 -10.86 -13.86 -6.95
CA ALA A 24 -12.03 -13.58 -7.77
C ALA A 24 -13.24 -13.37 -6.85
N LEU A 25 -13.60 -12.11 -6.61
CA LEU A 25 -14.86 -11.78 -5.96
C LEU A 25 -16.00 -12.11 -6.93
N LYS A 26 -16.96 -12.95 -6.50
CA LYS A 26 -18.17 -13.22 -7.30
C LYS A 26 -19.14 -12.04 -7.37
N GLU A 27 -18.96 -11.02 -6.52
CA GLU A 27 -19.79 -9.82 -6.47
C GLU A 27 -18.90 -8.58 -6.51
N ALA A 28 -19.17 -7.65 -7.43
CA ALA A 28 -18.53 -6.33 -7.41
C ALA A 28 -18.83 -5.64 -6.06
N PRO A 29 -17.89 -4.87 -5.49
CA PRO A 29 -18.13 -4.16 -4.23
C PRO A 29 -19.40 -3.32 -4.33
N ARG A 30 -20.25 -3.34 -3.30
CA ARG A 30 -21.54 -2.64 -3.34
C ARG A 30 -21.43 -1.12 -3.21
N ASN A 31 -20.29 -0.62 -2.71
CA ASN A 31 -20.01 0.80 -2.50
C ASN A 31 -18.49 1.00 -2.26
N ALA A 32 -17.94 2.14 -2.69
CA ALA A 32 -16.57 2.59 -2.43
C ALA A 32 -16.15 2.52 -0.94
N TRP A 33 -17.08 2.73 0.00
CA TRP A 33 -16.80 2.56 1.43
C TRP A 33 -16.33 1.14 1.78
N VAL A 34 -17.04 0.12 1.30
CA VAL A 34 -16.69 -1.29 1.57
C VAL A 34 -15.36 -1.64 0.94
N GLU A 35 -15.11 -1.14 -0.27
CA GLU A 35 -13.83 -1.33 -0.97
C GLU A 35 -12.66 -0.74 -0.17
N ALA A 36 -12.84 0.45 0.41
CA ALA A 36 -11.83 1.08 1.26
C ALA A 36 -11.62 0.33 2.59
N CYS A 37 -12.69 -0.14 3.24
CA CYS A 37 -12.58 -0.96 4.45
C CYS A 37 -11.85 -2.29 4.20
N VAL A 38 -12.07 -2.92 3.04
CA VAL A 38 -11.35 -4.14 2.65
C VAL A 38 -9.89 -3.81 2.31
N GLY A 39 -9.66 -2.71 1.59
CA GLY A 39 -8.32 -2.26 1.20
C GLY A 39 -7.42 -1.96 2.40
N ILE A 40 -7.93 -1.28 3.43
CA ILE A 40 -7.12 -0.91 4.60
C ILE A 40 -6.77 -2.09 5.52
N GLY A 41 -7.55 -3.18 5.44
CA GLY A 41 -7.35 -4.36 6.28
C GLY A 41 -6.00 -5.06 6.04
N GLY A 42 -5.50 -5.05 4.80
CA GLY A 42 -4.19 -5.60 4.44
C GLY A 42 -3.06 -4.83 5.12
N PRO A 43 -2.91 -3.52 4.83
CA PRO A 43 -1.90 -2.67 5.44
C PRO A 43 -1.95 -2.66 6.97
N MET A 44 -3.13 -2.66 7.59
CA MET A 44 -3.23 -2.72 9.06
C MET A 44 -2.66 -4.02 9.64
N LEU A 45 -3.01 -5.17 9.06
CA LEU A 45 -2.50 -6.47 9.50
C LEU A 45 -0.98 -6.56 9.28
N GLY A 46 -0.50 -6.11 8.11
CA GLY A 46 0.91 -6.08 7.78
C GLY A 46 1.70 -5.15 8.72
N SER A 47 1.14 -4.00 9.08
CA SER A 47 1.74 -3.05 10.03
C SER A 47 1.89 -3.67 11.42
N PHE A 48 0.89 -4.41 11.87
CA PHE A 48 0.95 -5.13 13.14
C PHE A 48 2.03 -6.23 13.13
N GLY A 49 2.14 -6.98 12.04
CA GLY A 49 3.22 -7.96 11.86
C GLY A 49 4.61 -7.31 11.87
N ALA A 50 4.77 -6.18 11.17
CA ALA A 50 6.01 -5.42 11.18
C ALA A 50 6.37 -4.90 12.59
N LEU A 51 5.38 -4.44 13.36
CA LEU A 51 5.57 -4.02 14.75
C LEU A 51 6.03 -5.17 15.63
N ILE A 52 5.44 -6.36 15.50
CA ILE A 52 5.88 -7.56 16.23
C ILE A 52 7.35 -7.87 15.90
N CYS A 53 7.71 -7.86 14.61
CA CYS A 53 9.10 -8.05 14.22
C CYS A 53 10.03 -7.00 14.85
N ASN A 54 9.61 -5.73 14.90
CA ASN A 54 10.44 -4.67 15.49
C ASN A 54 10.70 -4.94 16.98
N VAL A 55 9.64 -5.20 17.73
CA VAL A 55 9.72 -5.49 19.17
C VAL A 55 10.57 -6.72 19.45
N LEU A 56 10.44 -7.78 18.65
CA LEU A 56 11.29 -8.97 18.78
C LEU A 56 12.77 -8.66 18.45
N GLY A 57 13.02 -7.86 17.42
CA GLY A 57 14.37 -7.44 17.04
C GLY A 57 15.06 -6.66 18.14
N GLU A 58 14.36 -5.71 18.77
CA GLU A 58 14.84 -4.95 19.91
C GLU A 58 15.05 -5.84 21.14
N ALA A 59 14.07 -6.69 21.48
CA ALA A 59 14.11 -7.52 22.68
C ALA A 59 15.22 -8.60 22.64
N PHE A 60 15.49 -9.16 21.46
CA PHE A 60 16.51 -10.22 21.28
C PHE A 60 17.84 -9.71 20.73
N GLY A 61 17.98 -8.40 20.47
CA GLY A 61 19.16 -7.81 19.84
C GLY A 61 19.46 -8.41 18.46
N ALA A 62 18.41 -8.78 17.73
CA ALA A 62 18.51 -9.57 16.51
C ALA A 62 18.19 -8.68 15.28
N PRO A 63 19.21 -8.15 14.57
CA PRO A 63 19.01 -7.16 13.52
C PRO A 63 18.22 -7.68 12.32
N VAL A 64 18.14 -9.00 12.14
CA VAL A 64 17.29 -9.62 11.10
C VAL A 64 15.81 -9.30 11.29
N PHE A 65 15.30 -9.28 12.53
CA PHE A 65 13.90 -8.97 12.80
C PHE A 65 13.61 -7.47 12.60
N ILE A 66 14.59 -6.61 12.90
CA ILE A 66 14.50 -5.16 12.62
C ILE A 66 14.50 -4.91 11.10
N ALA A 67 15.32 -5.65 10.33
CA ALA A 67 15.30 -5.58 8.87
C ALA A 67 13.95 -6.04 8.29
N LEU A 68 13.37 -7.11 8.83
CA LEU A 68 12.04 -7.57 8.46
C LEU A 68 10.94 -6.55 8.83
N ALA A 69 11.07 -5.89 9.98
CA ALA A 69 10.17 -4.81 10.38
C ALA A 69 10.25 -3.63 9.42
N TRP A 70 11.46 -3.14 9.13
CA TRP A 70 11.69 -2.06 8.17
C TRP A 70 11.10 -2.38 6.79
N PHE A 71 11.36 -3.59 6.28
CA PHE A 71 10.83 -4.02 5.00
C PHE A 71 9.30 -4.18 5.05
N GLY A 72 8.76 -4.67 6.17
CA GLY A 72 7.33 -4.72 6.42
C GLY A 72 6.68 -3.34 6.38
N TYR A 73 7.24 -2.35 7.08
CA TYR A 73 6.75 -0.98 7.05
C TYR A 73 6.80 -0.38 5.64
N PHE A 74 7.91 -0.59 4.93
CA PHE A 74 8.07 -0.18 3.54
C PHE A 74 7.01 -0.79 2.61
N LEU A 75 6.76 -2.10 2.69
CA LEU A 75 5.76 -2.78 1.86
C LEU A 75 4.33 -2.25 2.14
N ASN A 76 4.00 -2.01 3.41
CA ASN A 76 2.70 -1.45 3.76
C ASN A 76 2.54 0.00 3.27
N LEU A 77 3.59 0.83 3.36
CA LEU A 77 3.59 2.18 2.77
C LEU A 77 3.44 2.13 1.25
N PHE A 78 4.17 1.23 0.59
CA PHE A 78 4.07 1.04 -0.84
C PHE A 78 2.63 0.66 -1.22
N ASN A 79 2.02 -0.30 -0.53
CA ASN A 79 0.64 -0.71 -0.76
C ASN A 79 -0.37 0.41 -0.49
N LEU A 80 -0.08 1.36 0.39
CA LEU A 80 -0.92 2.53 0.64
C LEU A 80 -0.76 3.62 -0.44
N THR A 81 0.14 3.48 -1.41
CA THR A 81 0.26 4.47 -2.50
C THR A 81 -1.08 4.57 -3.27
N PRO A 82 -1.58 5.79 -3.60
CA PRO A 82 -2.90 5.99 -4.21
C PRO A 82 -2.92 5.64 -5.70
N VAL A 83 -2.61 4.37 -6.01
CA VAL A 83 -2.45 3.81 -7.36
C VAL A 83 -3.39 2.63 -7.51
N GLY A 84 -4.06 2.57 -8.66
CA GLY A 84 -5.24 1.74 -8.89
C GLY A 84 -5.20 0.29 -8.43
N MET A 85 -4.07 -0.37 -8.63
CA MET A 85 -3.91 -1.80 -8.35
C MET A 85 -3.54 -2.09 -6.89
N LEU A 86 -3.01 -1.09 -6.18
CA LEU A 86 -2.59 -1.18 -4.79
C LEU A 86 -3.77 -0.88 -3.84
N ASP A 87 -3.62 -1.27 -2.57
CA ASP A 87 -4.64 -1.07 -1.55
C ASP A 87 -5.00 0.42 -1.37
N GLY A 88 -4.01 1.31 -1.44
CA GLY A 88 -4.19 2.76 -1.41
C GLY A 88 -5.07 3.27 -2.55
N GLY A 89 -4.97 2.68 -3.74
CA GLY A 89 -5.88 2.96 -4.85
C GLY A 89 -7.33 2.69 -4.46
N ARG A 90 -7.62 1.56 -3.82
CA ARG A 90 -8.97 1.19 -3.35
C ARG A 90 -9.45 2.15 -2.26
N ILE A 91 -8.61 2.45 -1.28
CA ILE A 91 -8.93 3.34 -0.16
C ILE A 91 -9.27 4.75 -0.64
N VAL A 92 -8.44 5.36 -1.48
CA VAL A 92 -8.68 6.73 -1.94
C VAL A 92 -9.89 6.87 -2.86
N THR A 93 -10.43 5.76 -3.39
CA THR A 93 -11.72 5.75 -4.09
C THR A 93 -12.85 6.28 -3.19
N ALA A 94 -12.80 5.98 -1.88
CA ALA A 94 -13.77 6.46 -0.90
C ALA A 94 -13.46 7.89 -0.40
N LEU A 95 -12.18 8.27 -0.33
CA LEU A 95 -11.77 9.62 0.07
C LEU A 95 -12.05 10.63 -1.06
N SER A 96 -11.32 10.49 -2.15
CA SER A 96 -11.41 11.34 -3.33
C SER A 96 -10.62 10.68 -4.45
N ARG A 97 -11.31 10.40 -5.56
CA ARG A 97 -10.69 9.82 -6.76
C ARG A 97 -9.61 10.72 -7.36
N TRP A 98 -9.68 12.03 -7.12
CA TRP A 98 -8.67 12.99 -7.55
C TRP A 98 -7.28 12.73 -6.94
N LEU A 99 -7.22 12.00 -5.81
CA LEU A 99 -5.95 11.57 -5.21
C LEU A 99 -5.19 10.55 -6.07
N TRP A 100 -5.81 9.95 -7.10
CA TRP A 100 -5.08 9.12 -8.06
C TRP A 100 -4.13 9.93 -8.94
N LEU A 101 -4.40 11.21 -9.22
CA LEU A 101 -3.50 12.05 -10.01
C LEU A 101 -2.15 12.29 -9.32
N PRO A 102 -2.08 12.77 -8.07
CA PRO A 102 -0.80 12.90 -7.38
C PRO A 102 -0.13 11.55 -7.14
N GLY A 103 -0.89 10.49 -6.88
CA GLY A 103 -0.35 9.13 -6.79
C GLY A 103 0.33 8.64 -8.07
N PHE A 104 -0.34 8.87 -9.20
CA PHE A 104 0.18 8.55 -10.53
C PHE A 104 1.42 9.37 -10.86
N ALA A 105 1.39 10.69 -10.60
CA ALA A 105 2.52 11.57 -10.82
C ALA A 105 3.75 11.14 -9.99
N LEU A 106 3.54 10.78 -8.72
CA LEU A 106 4.58 10.25 -7.85
C LEU A 106 5.17 8.95 -8.42
N LEU A 107 4.33 8.05 -8.94
CA LEU A 107 4.77 6.76 -9.46
C LEU A 107 5.53 6.90 -10.79
N VAL A 108 5.14 7.83 -11.66
CA VAL A 108 5.90 8.21 -12.87
C VAL A 108 7.26 8.80 -12.50
N TRP A 109 7.29 9.72 -11.53
CA TRP A 109 8.54 10.28 -11.03
C TRP A 109 9.46 9.19 -10.44
N PHE A 110 8.90 8.28 -9.66
CA PHE A 110 9.62 7.14 -9.09
C PHE A 110 10.18 6.22 -10.17
N GLY A 111 9.39 5.89 -11.20
CA GLY A 111 9.82 5.07 -12.33
C GLY A 111 10.90 5.72 -13.19
N TRP A 112 10.92 7.05 -13.26
CA TRP A 112 11.99 7.81 -13.92
C TRP A 112 13.28 7.79 -13.10
N LYS A 113 13.18 7.97 -11.78
CA LYS A 113 14.32 8.00 -10.87
C LYS A 113 14.97 6.62 -10.69
N PHE A 114 14.14 5.58 -10.65
CA PHE A 114 14.54 4.19 -10.44
C PHE A 114 13.93 3.33 -11.55
N PRO A 115 14.52 3.32 -12.75
CA PRO A 115 13.97 2.60 -13.90
C PRO A 115 13.86 1.12 -13.59
N ASN A 116 12.62 0.66 -13.40
CA ASN A 116 12.28 -0.71 -13.10
C ASN A 116 11.07 -1.12 -13.94
N PHE A 117 11.16 -2.28 -14.59
CA PHE A 117 10.08 -2.84 -15.40
C PHE A 117 8.74 -2.91 -14.66
N VAL A 118 8.76 -3.29 -13.38
CA VAL A 118 7.55 -3.42 -12.54
C VAL A 118 6.87 -2.07 -12.34
N VAL A 119 7.64 -1.00 -12.11
CA VAL A 119 7.06 0.34 -11.90
C VAL A 119 6.37 0.83 -13.17
N TRP A 120 7.02 0.68 -14.33
CA TRP A 120 6.42 1.04 -15.61
C TRP A 120 5.19 0.21 -15.97
N LEU A 121 5.19 -1.09 -15.61
CA LEU A 121 4.00 -1.93 -15.71
C LEU A 121 2.86 -1.39 -14.85
N ILE A 122 3.12 -1.00 -13.60
CA ILE A 122 2.12 -0.40 -12.71
C ILE A 122 1.59 0.93 -13.28
N VAL A 123 2.46 1.80 -13.83
CA VAL A 123 2.05 3.03 -14.52
C VAL A 123 1.04 2.68 -15.62
N LEU A 124 1.40 1.77 -16.53
CA LEU A 124 0.56 1.37 -17.64
C LEU A 124 -0.80 0.82 -17.18
N LEU A 125 -0.80 -0.06 -16.19
CA LEU A 125 -2.03 -0.65 -15.63
C LEU A 125 -2.92 0.37 -14.89
N SER A 126 -2.36 1.50 -14.45
CA SER A 126 -3.12 2.54 -13.75
C SER A 126 -3.76 3.58 -14.68
N LEU A 127 -3.35 3.65 -15.96
CA LEU A 127 -3.89 4.60 -16.95
C LEU A 127 -5.43 4.54 -17.11
N PRO A 128 -6.09 3.36 -17.18
CA PRO A 128 -7.54 3.30 -17.31
C PRO A 128 -8.28 4.00 -16.17
N ARG A 129 -7.73 3.93 -14.95
CA ARG A 129 -8.31 4.62 -13.78
C ARG A 129 -8.17 6.12 -13.89
N ILE A 130 -7.02 6.63 -14.34
CA ILE A 130 -6.81 8.06 -14.58
C ILE A 130 -7.75 8.57 -15.66
N TYR A 131 -7.86 7.85 -16.78
CA TYR A 131 -8.80 8.20 -17.84
C TYR A 131 -10.26 8.23 -17.35
N SER A 132 -10.64 7.28 -16.48
CA SER A 132 -11.99 7.24 -15.90
C SER A 132 -12.36 8.45 -15.04
N LEU A 133 -11.39 9.28 -14.61
CA LEU A 133 -11.65 10.51 -13.88
C LEU A 133 -12.32 11.58 -14.75
N PHE A 134 -12.01 11.60 -16.05
CA PHE A 134 -12.45 12.63 -16.99
C PHE A 134 -13.69 12.22 -17.79
N ARG A 135 -14.14 10.97 -17.67
CA ARG A 135 -15.36 10.47 -18.32
C ARG A 135 -16.61 10.86 -17.52
N LYS A 136 -17.69 11.27 -18.23
CA LYS A 136 -19.02 11.42 -17.61
C LYS A 136 -19.52 10.10 -17.05
N ARG A 137 -20.09 10.13 -15.85
CA ARG A 137 -20.56 8.94 -15.14
C ARG A 137 -22.04 8.70 -15.34
N THR A 138 -22.39 7.42 -15.40
CA THR A 138 -23.78 6.97 -15.30
C THR A 138 -24.30 7.13 -13.87
N GLU A 139 -25.61 7.09 -13.67
CA GLU A 139 -26.22 7.23 -12.34
C GLU A 139 -25.83 6.08 -11.39
N GLU A 140 -25.71 4.86 -11.92
CA GLU A 140 -25.15 3.70 -11.20
C GLU A 140 -23.69 3.95 -10.77
N GLU A 141 -22.92 4.55 -11.69
CA GLU A 141 -21.60 5.20 -11.54
C GLU A 141 -21.48 6.15 -10.34
N GLN A 142 -22.55 6.85 -9.99
CA GLN A 142 -22.55 7.85 -8.93
C GLN A 142 -22.90 7.21 -7.59
N ARG A 143 -23.92 6.35 -7.59
CA ARG A 143 -24.38 5.62 -6.39
C ARG A 143 -23.29 4.75 -5.77
N TYR A 144 -22.39 4.20 -6.60
CA TYR A 144 -21.23 3.44 -6.11
C TYR A 144 -20.28 4.28 -5.23
N PHE A 145 -20.13 5.59 -5.50
CA PHE A 145 -19.17 6.47 -4.82
C PHE A 145 -19.83 7.37 -3.78
N GLU A 146 -21.11 7.14 -3.50
CA GLU A 146 -21.81 7.79 -2.39
C GLU A 146 -21.25 7.27 -1.07
N VAL A 147 -20.40 8.11 -0.47
CA VAL A 147 -19.82 7.87 0.85
C VAL A 147 -20.24 9.03 1.74
N THR A 148 -20.79 8.72 2.91
CA THR A 148 -21.23 9.76 3.86
C THR A 148 -20.02 10.59 4.33
N PRO A 149 -20.21 11.88 4.68
CA PRO A 149 -19.11 12.71 5.18
C PRO A 149 -18.39 12.10 6.38
N ALA A 150 -19.13 11.48 7.32
CA ALA A 150 -18.57 10.82 8.49
C ALA A 150 -17.66 9.62 8.12
N GLN A 151 -18.10 8.78 7.17
CA GLN A 151 -17.29 7.68 6.63
C GLN A 151 -16.01 8.20 5.97
N ARG A 152 -16.12 9.25 5.15
CA ARG A 152 -14.97 9.86 4.49
C ARG A 152 -13.94 10.38 5.51
N TRP A 153 -14.39 11.10 6.52
CA TRP A 153 -13.50 11.58 7.60
C TRP A 153 -12.84 10.45 8.38
N THR A 154 -13.62 9.42 8.73
CA THR A 154 -13.09 8.24 9.42
C THR A 154 -11.99 7.58 8.60
N MET A 155 -12.24 7.32 7.31
CA MET A 155 -11.24 6.68 6.45
C MET A 155 -10.02 7.58 6.24
N SER A 156 -10.19 8.89 6.10
CA SER A 156 -9.07 9.84 6.01
C SER A 156 -8.17 9.76 7.25
N ILE A 157 -8.75 9.80 8.45
CA ILE A 157 -7.99 9.72 9.70
C ILE A 157 -7.24 8.40 9.79
N VAL A 158 -7.90 7.28 9.50
CA VAL A 158 -7.26 5.95 9.58
C VAL A 158 -6.17 5.82 8.52
N TYR A 159 -6.41 6.26 7.29
CA TYR A 159 -5.46 6.17 6.19
C TYR A 159 -4.21 7.01 6.42
N PHE A 160 -4.36 8.32 6.69
CA PHE A 160 -3.22 9.20 6.93
C PHE A 160 -2.54 8.91 8.27
N GLY A 161 -3.31 8.50 9.29
CA GLY A 161 -2.76 8.04 10.57
C GLY A 161 -1.90 6.79 10.41
N LEU A 162 -2.35 5.82 9.61
CA LEU A 162 -1.58 4.61 9.33
C LEU A 162 -0.29 4.94 8.56
N ILE A 163 -0.35 5.82 7.56
CA ILE A 163 0.85 6.31 6.85
C ILE A 163 1.85 6.94 7.83
N ALA A 164 1.38 7.81 8.74
CA ALA A 164 2.24 8.47 9.71
C ALA A 164 2.92 7.46 10.66
N VAL A 165 2.15 6.50 11.19
CA VAL A 165 2.66 5.42 12.06
C VAL A 165 3.70 4.57 11.33
N LEU A 166 3.43 4.21 10.08
CA LEU A 166 4.34 3.42 9.26
C LEU A 166 5.64 4.16 8.93
N LEU A 167 5.56 5.45 8.57
CA LEU A 167 6.75 6.27 8.33
C LEU A 167 7.60 6.39 9.60
N PHE A 168 6.95 6.59 10.75
CA PHE A 168 7.63 6.64 12.04
C PHE A 168 8.31 5.31 12.37
N GLY A 169 7.60 4.19 12.28
CA GLY A 169 8.16 2.86 12.52
C GLY A 169 9.32 2.52 11.58
N MET A 170 9.19 2.87 10.30
CA MET A 170 10.26 2.71 9.31
C MET A 170 11.49 3.56 9.67
N HIS A 171 11.29 4.80 10.13
CA HIS A 171 12.38 5.67 10.55
C HIS A 171 13.13 5.11 11.77
N VAL A 172 12.40 4.64 12.78
CA VAL A 172 12.97 4.00 13.99
C VAL A 172 13.75 2.74 13.61
N ALA A 173 13.13 1.81 12.88
CA ALA A 173 13.80 0.57 12.46
C ALA A 173 15.06 0.84 11.62
N GLN A 174 15.06 1.92 10.83
CA GLN A 174 16.24 2.32 10.06
C GLN A 174 17.37 2.83 10.95
N GLN A 175 17.05 3.62 11.98
CA GLN A 175 18.04 4.07 12.96
C GLN A 175 18.64 2.89 13.71
N ASP A 176 17.82 1.94 14.14
CA ASP A 176 18.27 0.75 14.87
C ASP A 176 19.18 -0.13 14.01
N LEU A 177 18.86 -0.32 12.73
CA LEU A 177 19.73 -1.04 11.79
C LEU A 177 21.10 -0.36 11.61
N GLN A 178 21.14 0.97 11.59
CA GLN A 178 22.41 1.70 11.50
C GLN A 178 23.24 1.55 12.77
N GLN A 179 22.62 1.54 13.94
CA GLN A 179 23.30 1.30 15.21
C GLN A 179 23.92 -0.11 15.27
N HIS A 180 23.24 -1.10 14.69
CA HIS A 180 23.74 -2.49 14.61
C HIS A 180 24.79 -2.70 13.49
N GLY A 181 25.26 -1.64 12.82
CA GLY A 181 26.31 -1.72 11.80
C GLY A 181 25.84 -2.31 10.46
N VAL A 182 24.55 -2.55 10.27
CA VAL A 182 23.99 -3.03 9.00
C VAL A 182 23.86 -1.84 8.06
N ARG A 183 24.98 -1.45 7.43
CA ARG A 183 24.94 -0.52 6.30
C ARG A 183 24.29 -1.24 5.13
N ALA A 184 23.33 -0.59 4.48
CA ALA A 184 22.92 -0.98 3.13
C ALA A 184 24.17 -0.93 2.24
N HIS A 185 24.79 -2.09 1.98
CA HIS A 185 25.99 -2.20 1.18
C HIS A 185 25.68 -1.79 -0.25
N GLY A 186 26.02 -0.55 -0.56
CA GLY A 186 25.95 0.02 -1.90
C GLY A 186 27.02 1.08 -2.05
N HIS A 187 28.30 0.70 -1.90
CA HIS A 187 29.46 1.29 -2.56
C HIS A 187 30.68 0.38 -2.31
N GLY A 188 30.87 -0.59 -3.20
CA GLY A 188 32.15 -1.26 -3.38
C GLY A 188 33.05 -0.38 -4.24
N ARG A 189 33.71 0.59 -3.63
CA ARG A 189 34.90 1.26 -4.16
C ARG A 189 35.80 1.56 -2.96
N ASP A 190 37.09 1.30 -3.13
CA ASP A 190 38.20 1.59 -2.21
C ASP A 190 38.59 0.45 -1.24
N ALA A 191 39.09 -0.65 -1.81
CA ALA A 191 39.97 -1.58 -1.09
C ALA A 191 40.94 -2.34 -2.01
N LEU A 192 41.43 -1.71 -3.09
CA LEU A 192 42.51 -2.25 -3.93
C LEU A 192 43.45 -1.15 -4.43
N VAL A 193 43.98 -0.33 -3.53
CA VAL A 193 45.31 0.30 -3.69
C VAL A 193 45.87 0.52 -2.28
N GLN A 194 46.68 -0.42 -1.82
CA GLN A 194 47.86 -0.18 -0.97
C GLN A 194 48.76 -1.41 -1.04
#